data_AF-A0A9E6W4E1-F1
#
_entry.id   AF-A0A9E6W4E1-F1
#
_cell.length_a   1.000
_cell.length_b   1.000
_cell.length_c   1.000
_cell.angle_alpha   90.00
_cell.angle_beta   90.00
_cell.angle_gamma   90.00
#
_symmetry.space_group_name_H-M   'P 1'
#
loop_
_entity.id
_entity.type
_entity.pdbx_description
1 polymer ?
#
loop_
_entity_poly.entity_id
_entity_poly.type
_entity_poly.pdbx_seq_one_letter_code
_entity_poly.pdbx_strand_id
1 'polypeptide(L)'
;MEKALRFILPVIIIALAFLLYKSVADPIKEQAKVDYIEGRIKERMGKIKQAQFAYRDRFDKFAPSFEELNRAMNDEKMPLIKVTGDKEDTNSVVVYDTTYISLYEHAFGETKVNLDSLPFVPENADKVKFEMKADVIVVNETPVAVFMIKDPKPYSKKRGLILGSTSEPIFTGNWE
;
A
#
# COMPACT_ATOMS: atom_id res chain seq x y z
N MET A 1 43.45 16.53 46.82
CA MET A 1 42.99 15.63 45.73
C MET A 1 41.67 14.93 46.06
N GLU A 2 41.44 14.47 47.29
CA GLU A 2 40.20 13.76 47.68
C GLU A 2 38.88 14.54 47.47
N LYS A 3 38.87 15.85 47.73
CA LYS A 3 37.66 16.69 47.59
C LYS A 3 37.20 16.85 46.13
N ALA A 4 38.14 16.87 45.19
CA ALA A 4 37.84 16.97 43.76
C ALA A 4 37.21 15.67 43.23
N LEU A 5 37.74 14.52 43.66
CA LEU A 5 37.21 13.22 43.25
C LEU A 5 35.79 12.98 43.78
N ARG A 6 35.47 13.43 45.00
CA ARG A 6 34.11 13.36 45.56
C ARG A 6 33.06 14.15 44.77
N PHE A 7 33.46 15.18 44.04
CA PHE A 7 32.55 15.98 43.20
C PHE A 7 32.55 15.54 41.74
N ILE A 8 33.71 15.15 41.20
CA ILE A 8 33.83 14.72 39.80
C ILE A 8 33.18 13.36 39.57
N LEU A 9 33.37 12.41 40.49
CA LEU A 9 32.84 11.06 40.36
C LEU A 9 31.30 11.02 40.24
N PRO A 10 30.50 11.71 41.07
CA PRO A 10 29.04 11.72 40.90
C PRO A 10 28.60 12.40 39.60
N VAL A 11 29.31 13.44 39.14
CA VAL A 11 29.02 14.08 37.84
C VAL A 11 29.24 13.08 36.69
N ILE A 12 30.32 12.31 36.73
CA ILE A 12 30.59 11.24 35.76
C ILE A 12 29.51 10.15 35.83
N ILE A 13 29.08 9.75 37.02
CA ILE A 13 28.02 8.75 37.19
C ILE A 13 26.69 9.23 36.56
N ILE A 14 26.31 10.49 36.78
CA ILE A 14 25.10 11.07 36.17
C ILE A 14 25.23 11.12 34.64
N ALA A 15 26.40 11.54 34.13
CA ALA A 15 26.65 11.58 32.69
C ALA A 15 26.60 10.18 32.05
N LEU A 16 27.18 9.17 32.70
CA LEU A 16 27.12 7.77 32.26
C LEU A 16 25.69 7.22 32.31
N ALA A 17 24.92 7.52 33.36
CA ALA A 17 23.51 7.13 33.45
C ALA A 17 22.68 7.74 32.31
N PHE A 18 22.93 9.00 31.96
CA PHE A 18 22.28 9.66 30.82
C PHE A 18 22.69 9.03 29.48
N LEU A 19 23.98 8.73 29.28
CA LEU A 19 24.46 8.08 28.06
C LEU A 19 23.87 6.67 27.89
N LEU A 20 23.77 5.89 28.96
CA LEU A 20 23.13 4.58 28.93
C LEU A 20 21.65 4.68 28.58
N TYR A 21 20.92 5.61 29.21
CA TYR A 21 19.52 5.86 28.86
C TYR A 21 19.36 6.23 27.38
N LYS A 22 20.17 7.19 26.90
CA LYS A 22 20.14 7.66 25.51
C LYS A 22 20.47 6.54 24.52
N SER A 23 21.47 5.71 24.83
CA SER A 23 21.89 4.58 23.99
C SER A 23 20.79 3.55 23.77
N VAL A 24 19.87 3.39 24.72
CA VAL A 24 18.73 2.45 24.61
C VAL A 24 17.50 3.15 24.04
N ALA A 25 17.21 4.38 24.47
CA ALA A 25 15.98 5.09 24.09
C ALA A 25 15.98 5.61 22.64
N ASP A 26 17.13 6.07 22.13
CA ASP A 26 17.24 6.60 20.78
C ASP A 26 16.90 5.57 19.69
N PRO A 27 17.49 4.34 19.68
CA PRO A 27 17.16 3.35 18.64
C PRO A 27 15.69 2.91 18.68
N ILE A 28 15.07 2.87 19.87
CA ILE A 28 13.64 2.52 20.02
C ILE A 28 12.77 3.58 19.34
N LYS A 29 13.05 4.87 19.57
CA LYS A 29 12.29 5.97 18.96
C LYS A 29 12.48 6.01 17.44
N GLU A 30 13.69 5.75 16.97
CA GLU A 30 13.97 5.69 15.53
C GLU A 30 13.20 4.54 14.87
N GLN A 31 13.23 3.34 15.46
CA GLN A 31 12.48 2.20 14.95
C GLN A 31 10.96 2.46 14.95
N ALA A 32 10.41 3.01 16.03
CA ALA A 32 8.99 3.37 16.07
C ALA A 32 8.58 4.39 14.99
N LYS A 33 9.47 5.34 14.67
CA LYS A 33 9.24 6.29 13.57
C LYS A 33 9.29 5.62 12.21
N VAL A 34 10.24 4.71 11.99
CA VAL A 34 10.33 3.92 10.76
C VAL A 34 9.06 3.08 10.58
N ASP A 35 8.65 2.35 11.61
CA ASP A 35 7.47 1.48 11.57
C ASP A 35 6.19 2.28 11.29
N TYR A 36 6.06 3.47 11.89
CA TYR A 36 4.94 4.37 11.63
C TYR A 36 4.89 4.82 10.16
N ILE A 37 6.01 5.28 9.60
CA ILE A 37 6.07 5.76 8.22
C ILE A 37 5.86 4.60 7.23
N GLU A 38 6.54 3.47 7.44
CA GLU A 38 6.36 2.28 6.62
C GLU A 38 4.93 1.76 6.66
N GLY A 39 4.28 1.76 7.82
CA GLY A 39 2.87 1.37 7.95
C GLY A 39 1.97 2.21 7.05
N ARG A 40 2.21 3.52 6.99
CA ARG A 40 1.47 4.45 6.11
C ARG A 40 1.76 4.20 4.63
N ILE A 41 3.01 3.90 4.28
CA ILE A 41 3.38 3.53 2.91
C ILE A 41 2.71 2.22 2.50
N LYS A 42 2.71 1.20 3.37
CA LYS A 42 2.05 -0.10 3.16
C LYS A 42 0.54 0.06 2.98
N GLU A 43 -0.11 0.86 3.83
CA GLU A 43 -1.54 1.19 3.69
C GLU A 43 -1.83 1.85 2.34
N ARG A 44 -0.98 2.80 1.93
CA ARG A 44 -1.09 3.48 0.63
C ARG A 44 -0.94 2.49 -0.53
N MET A 45 0.09 1.64 -0.50
CA MET A 45 0.30 0.58 -1.48
C MET A 45 -0.90 -0.38 -1.53
N GLY A 46 -1.51 -0.70 -0.38
CA GLY A 46 -2.75 -1.48 -0.29
C GLY A 46 -3.94 -0.83 -0.98
N LYS A 47 -4.11 0.50 -0.89
CA LYS A 47 -5.14 1.24 -1.63
C LYS A 47 -4.89 1.22 -3.13
N ILE A 48 -3.63 1.35 -3.56
CA ILE A 48 -3.27 1.24 -4.98
C ILE A 48 -3.53 -0.20 -5.48
N LYS A 49 -3.24 -1.22 -4.66
CA LYS A 49 -3.60 -2.62 -4.95
C LYS A 49 -5.10 -2.74 -5.23
N GLN A 50 -5.94 -2.30 -4.30
CA GLN A 50 -7.40 -2.36 -4.48
C GLN A 50 -7.83 -1.66 -5.78
N ALA A 51 -7.25 -0.51 -6.07
CA ALA A 51 -7.51 0.22 -7.30
C ALA A 51 -7.13 -0.58 -8.56
N GLN A 52 -5.96 -1.20 -8.54
CA GLN A 52 -5.46 -2.04 -9.63
C GLN A 52 -6.32 -3.29 -9.85
N PHE A 53 -6.80 -3.92 -8.77
CA PHE A 53 -7.72 -5.06 -8.87
C PHE A 53 -9.06 -4.66 -9.49
N ALA A 54 -9.65 -3.54 -9.06
CA ALA A 54 -10.87 -3.03 -9.68
C ALA A 54 -10.66 -2.72 -11.18
N TYR A 55 -9.54 -2.10 -11.54
CA TYR A 55 -9.20 -1.84 -12.94
C TYR A 55 -9.08 -3.16 -13.75
N ARG A 56 -8.44 -4.18 -13.19
CA ARG A 56 -8.34 -5.51 -13.81
C ARG A 56 -9.70 -6.16 -13.97
N ASP A 57 -10.58 -6.08 -12.97
CA ASP A 57 -11.92 -6.68 -13.06
C ASP A 57 -12.78 -6.03 -14.17
N ARG A 58 -12.42 -4.82 -14.61
CA ARG A 58 -13.07 -4.11 -15.72
C ARG A 58 -12.40 -4.35 -17.08
N PHE A 59 -11.07 -4.41 -17.14
CA PHE A 59 -10.29 -4.39 -18.38
C PHE A 59 -9.46 -5.66 -18.64
N ASP A 60 -9.54 -6.66 -17.76
CA ASP A 60 -8.76 -7.91 -17.77
C ASP A 60 -7.22 -7.72 -17.74
N LYS A 61 -6.75 -6.50 -17.48
CA LYS A 61 -5.33 -6.13 -17.40
C LYS A 61 -5.11 -5.13 -16.27
N PHE A 62 -3.88 -4.97 -15.80
CA PHE A 62 -3.53 -3.93 -14.82
C PHE A 62 -3.19 -2.61 -15.51
N ALA A 63 -3.42 -1.49 -14.81
CA ALA A 63 -3.13 -0.16 -15.35
C ALA A 63 -1.61 0.10 -15.37
N PRO A 64 -1.02 0.48 -16.52
CA PRO A 64 0.43 0.69 -16.65
C PRO A 64 0.92 1.99 -16.03
N SER A 65 0.05 3.00 -15.86
CA SER A 65 0.40 4.30 -15.31
C SER A 65 -0.67 4.84 -14.35
N PHE A 66 -0.25 5.70 -13.42
CA PHE A 66 -1.18 6.32 -12.46
C PHE A 66 -2.20 7.24 -13.13
N GLU A 67 -1.85 7.81 -14.28
CA GLU A 67 -2.77 8.66 -15.06
C GLU A 67 -3.93 7.83 -15.61
N GLU A 68 -3.62 6.66 -16.18
CA GLU A 68 -4.65 5.74 -16.69
C GLU A 68 -5.50 5.17 -15.56
N LEU A 69 -4.87 4.81 -14.43
CA LEU A 69 -5.58 4.36 -13.24
C LEU A 69 -6.54 5.43 -12.70
N ASN A 70 -6.06 6.67 -12.55
CA ASN A 70 -6.89 7.77 -12.03
C ASN A 70 -8.00 8.15 -13.02
N ARG A 71 -7.75 8.11 -14.33
CA ARG A 71 -8.78 8.35 -15.34
C ARG A 71 -9.89 7.30 -15.25
N ALA A 72 -9.51 6.02 -15.27
CA ALA A 72 -10.47 4.93 -15.18
C ALA A 72 -11.28 5.00 -13.89
N MET A 73 -10.67 5.35 -12.76
CA MET A 73 -11.40 5.48 -11.50
C MET A 73 -12.47 6.57 -11.50
N ASN A 74 -12.26 7.66 -12.24
CA ASN A 74 -13.22 8.77 -12.29
C ASN A 74 -14.28 8.58 -13.38
N ASP A 75 -13.89 8.05 -14.55
CA ASP A 75 -14.73 8.09 -15.75
C ASP A 75 -15.46 6.76 -16.00
N GLU A 76 -14.87 5.63 -15.56
CA GLU A 76 -15.38 4.31 -15.90
C GLU A 76 -16.44 3.81 -14.93
N LYS A 77 -17.35 3.02 -15.48
CA LYS A 77 -18.43 2.35 -14.75
C LYS A 77 -18.34 0.85 -14.94
N MET A 78 -18.67 0.11 -13.89
CA MET A 78 -18.72 -1.34 -13.90
C MET A 78 -20.17 -1.82 -13.83
N PRO A 79 -20.58 -2.77 -14.70
CA PRO A 79 -21.89 -3.40 -14.59
C PRO A 79 -21.90 -4.34 -13.38
N LEU A 80 -22.80 -4.07 -12.44
CA LEU A 80 -23.11 -4.94 -11.32
C LEU A 80 -24.39 -5.71 -11.68
N ILE A 81 -24.26 -7.02 -11.88
CA ILE A 81 -25.40 -7.89 -12.18
C ILE A 81 -26.02 -8.33 -10.86
N LYS A 82 -27.21 -7.84 -10.55
CA LYS A 82 -28.01 -8.27 -9.41
C LYS A 82 -29.00 -9.33 -9.88
N VAL A 83 -28.87 -10.53 -9.33
CA VAL A 83 -29.82 -11.62 -9.58
C VAL A 83 -30.84 -11.60 -8.45
N THR A 84 -32.11 -11.39 -8.79
CA THR A 84 -33.22 -11.48 -7.84
C THR A 84 -34.11 -12.64 -8.27
N GLY A 85 -34.23 -13.66 -7.42
CA GLY A 85 -35.01 -14.87 -7.67
C GLY A 85 -34.46 -16.07 -6.89
N ASP A 86 -35.32 -17.01 -6.52
CA ASP A 86 -34.92 -18.22 -5.82
C ASP A 86 -34.58 -19.31 -6.85
N LYS A 87 -33.31 -19.70 -6.93
CA LYS A 87 -32.83 -20.62 -7.97
C LYS A 87 -33.47 -22.02 -7.86
N GLU A 88 -34.05 -22.36 -6.70
CA GLU A 88 -34.65 -23.66 -6.43
C GLU A 88 -36.18 -23.71 -6.62
N ASP A 89 -36.86 -22.57 -6.79
CA ASP A 89 -38.30 -22.53 -7.04
C ASP A 89 -38.60 -22.52 -8.55
N THR A 90 -39.18 -23.62 -9.04
CA THR A 90 -39.55 -23.84 -10.44
C THR A 90 -40.60 -22.83 -10.95
N ASN A 91 -41.33 -22.16 -10.07
CA ASN A 91 -42.32 -21.14 -10.42
C ASN A 91 -41.82 -19.70 -10.27
N SER A 92 -40.57 -19.49 -9.84
CA SER A 92 -40.03 -18.15 -9.66
C SER A 92 -39.39 -17.60 -10.94
N VAL A 93 -39.68 -16.34 -11.26
CA VAL A 93 -39.04 -15.64 -12.37
C VAL A 93 -37.72 -15.08 -11.88
N VAL A 94 -36.61 -15.61 -12.39
CA VAL A 94 -35.28 -15.04 -12.15
C VAL A 94 -35.14 -13.76 -12.97
N VAL A 95 -35.04 -12.62 -12.30
CA VAL A 95 -34.82 -11.32 -12.94
C VAL A 95 -33.34 -10.93 -12.78
N TYR A 96 -32.71 -10.66 -13.92
CA TYR A 96 -31.34 -10.14 -13.98
C TYR A 96 -31.41 -8.63 -14.18
N ASP A 97 -31.17 -7.88 -13.11
CA ASP A 97 -31.06 -6.42 -13.19
C ASP A 97 -29.59 -6.04 -13.27
N THR A 98 -29.21 -5.25 -14.29
CA THR A 98 -27.86 -4.70 -14.41
C THR A 98 -27.87 -3.26 -13.94
N THR A 99 -27.19 -2.97 -12.85
CA THR A 99 -26.93 -1.59 -12.40
C THR A 99 -25.49 -1.21 -12.76
N TYR A 100 -25.22 0.09 -12.88
CA TYR A 100 -23.87 0.57 -13.13
C TYR A 100 -23.39 1.34 -11.91
N ILE A 101 -22.28 0.91 -11.34
CA ILE A 101 -21.57 1.63 -10.28
C ILE A 101 -20.28 2.22 -10.83
N SER A 102 -19.76 3.27 -10.21
CA SER A 102 -18.45 3.81 -10.59
C SER A 102 -17.34 2.81 -10.27
N LEU A 103 -16.26 2.81 -11.04
CA LEU A 103 -15.11 1.95 -10.76
C LEU A 103 -14.48 2.28 -9.38
N TYR A 104 -14.51 3.55 -9.00
CA TYR A 104 -14.13 4.01 -7.66
C TYR A 104 -14.95 3.34 -6.56
N GLU A 105 -16.27 3.31 -6.70
CA GLU A 105 -17.18 2.67 -5.74
C GLU A 105 -16.97 1.16 -5.67
N HIS A 106 -16.71 0.51 -6.80
CA HIS A 106 -16.32 -0.92 -6.83
C HIS A 106 -15.00 -1.16 -6.07
N ALA A 107 -14.01 -0.28 -6.23
CA ALA A 107 -12.69 -0.42 -5.60
C ALA A 107 -12.68 -0.15 -4.10
N PHE A 108 -13.40 0.88 -3.65
CA PHE A 108 -13.26 1.43 -2.30
C PHE A 108 -14.55 1.36 -1.46
N GLY A 109 -15.70 1.07 -2.08
CA GLY A 109 -17.00 1.11 -1.42
C GLY A 109 -17.24 2.45 -0.74
N GLU A 110 -17.53 2.41 0.56
CA GLU A 110 -17.73 3.60 1.40
C GLU A 110 -16.43 4.29 1.81
N THR A 111 -15.27 3.68 1.56
CA THR A 111 -13.97 4.22 1.98
C THR A 111 -13.64 5.45 1.15
N LYS A 112 -13.44 6.58 1.84
CA LYS A 112 -13.00 7.82 1.20
C LYS A 112 -11.49 7.77 0.93
N VAL A 113 -11.12 7.72 -0.35
CA VAL A 113 -9.75 7.69 -0.84
C VAL A 113 -9.55 8.86 -1.80
N ASN A 114 -8.52 9.67 -1.54
CA ASN A 114 -8.14 10.74 -2.44
C ASN A 114 -7.23 10.17 -3.55
N LEU A 115 -7.78 10.08 -4.78
CA LEU A 115 -7.10 9.56 -5.96
C LEU A 115 -5.88 10.40 -6.37
N ASP A 116 -5.93 11.72 -6.25
CA ASP A 116 -4.81 12.61 -6.60
C ASP A 116 -3.59 12.36 -5.72
N SER A 117 -3.81 11.94 -4.48
CA SER A 117 -2.74 11.62 -3.53
C SER A 117 -2.22 10.18 -3.64
N LEU A 118 -2.92 9.28 -4.33
CA LEU A 118 -2.53 7.86 -4.44
C LEU A 118 -1.13 7.64 -5.04
N PRO A 119 -0.71 8.37 -6.09
CA PRO A 119 0.59 8.14 -6.71
C PRO A 119 1.77 8.49 -5.81
N PHE A 120 1.56 9.26 -4.74
CA PHE A 120 2.63 9.86 -3.94
C PHE A 120 2.96 9.04 -2.70
N VAL A 121 4.26 8.92 -2.42
CA VAL A 121 4.77 8.28 -1.20
C VAL A 121 4.41 9.17 0.01
N PRO A 122 3.67 8.65 1.01
CA PRO A 122 3.35 9.39 2.24
C PRO A 122 4.59 9.81 3.03
N GLU A 123 4.52 10.90 3.79
CA GLU A 123 5.59 11.38 4.68
C GLU A 123 6.93 11.65 3.99
N ASN A 124 6.94 11.80 2.67
CA ASN A 124 8.11 12.14 1.88
C ASN A 124 8.09 13.64 1.51
N ALA A 125 9.10 14.37 1.99
CA ALA A 125 9.23 15.81 1.77
C ALA A 125 9.33 16.18 0.27
N ASP A 126 9.91 15.31 -0.55
CA ASP A 126 10.15 15.54 -1.97
C ASP A 126 8.92 15.19 -2.84
N LYS A 127 7.81 14.75 -2.24
CA LYS A 127 6.59 14.29 -2.93
C LYS A 127 6.90 13.32 -4.08
N VAL A 128 7.77 12.36 -3.81
CA VAL A 128 8.15 11.34 -4.78
C VAL A 128 6.93 10.47 -5.10
N LYS A 129 6.78 10.07 -6.37
CA LYS A 129 5.75 9.12 -6.79
C LYS A 129 6.24 7.68 -6.66
N PHE A 130 5.36 6.73 -6.40
CA PHE A 130 5.69 5.32 -6.51
C PHE A 130 6.09 4.98 -7.96
N GLU A 131 7.02 4.05 -8.10
CA GLU A 131 7.27 3.42 -9.39
C GLU A 131 6.19 2.36 -9.61
N MET A 132 5.50 2.43 -10.75
CA MET A 132 4.47 1.47 -11.11
C MET A 132 4.77 0.88 -12.48
N LYS A 133 4.61 -0.44 -12.58
CA LYS A 133 4.72 -1.20 -13.83
C LYS A 133 3.60 -2.22 -13.89
N ALA A 134 3.07 -2.44 -15.08
CA ALA A 134 2.13 -3.52 -15.37
C ALA A 134 2.65 -4.29 -16.59
N ASP A 135 2.46 -5.60 -16.60
CA ASP A 135 2.85 -6.47 -17.70
C ASP A 135 1.92 -7.68 -17.78
N VAL A 136 2.07 -8.51 -18.80
CA VAL A 136 1.39 -9.81 -18.94
C VAL A 136 2.45 -10.88 -19.11
N ILE A 137 2.46 -11.83 -18.17
CA ILE A 137 3.38 -12.98 -18.22
C ILE A 137 2.60 -14.24 -18.61
N VAL A 138 3.28 -15.20 -19.23
CA VAL A 138 2.69 -16.50 -19.55
C VAL A 138 3.11 -17.50 -18.48
N VAL A 139 2.14 -18.00 -17.71
CA VAL A 139 2.35 -19.03 -16.68
C VAL A 139 1.55 -20.26 -17.09
N ASN A 140 2.22 -21.39 -17.31
CA ASN A 140 1.59 -22.63 -17.76
C ASN A 140 0.67 -22.42 -18.98
N GLU A 141 1.20 -21.78 -20.03
CA GLU A 141 0.48 -21.45 -21.29
C GLU A 141 -0.70 -20.49 -21.13
N THR A 142 -0.96 -19.98 -19.92
CA THR A 142 -2.04 -19.04 -19.64
C THR A 142 -1.48 -17.63 -19.47
N PRO A 143 -1.99 -16.62 -20.21
CA PRO A 143 -1.59 -15.24 -19.98
C PRO A 143 -2.17 -14.74 -18.65
N VAL A 144 -1.30 -14.21 -17.79
CA VAL A 144 -1.65 -13.68 -16.48
C VAL A 144 -1.14 -12.25 -16.39
N ALA A 145 -2.06 -11.30 -16.17
CA ALA A 145 -1.68 -9.92 -15.94
C ALA A 145 -0.98 -9.80 -14.59
N VAL A 146 0.08 -8.99 -14.53
CA VAL A 146 0.87 -8.73 -13.33
C VAL A 146 1.18 -7.25 -13.19
N PHE A 147 1.45 -6.82 -11.95
CA PHE A 147 1.83 -5.45 -11.66
C PHE A 147 2.87 -5.41 -10.55
N MET A 148 3.66 -4.34 -10.53
CA MET A 148 4.61 -4.04 -9.48
C MET A 148 4.49 -2.57 -9.10
N ILE A 149 4.45 -2.32 -7.79
CA ILE A 149 4.55 -0.99 -7.19
C ILE A 149 5.76 -0.99 -6.27
N LYS A 150 6.67 -0.05 -6.48
CA LYS A 150 7.91 0.07 -5.70
C LYS A 150 8.05 1.46 -5.13
N ASP A 151 8.49 1.52 -3.88
CA ASP A 151 8.96 2.77 -3.28
C ASP A 151 10.37 3.08 -3.80
N PRO A 152 10.56 4.16 -4.60
CA PRO A 152 11.87 4.52 -5.10
C PRO A 152 12.82 5.03 -4.02
N LYS A 153 12.30 5.54 -2.89
CA LYS A 153 13.09 6.21 -1.87
C LYS A 153 12.67 5.71 -0.47
N PRO A 154 13.03 4.46 -0.13
CA PRO A 154 12.58 3.84 1.10
C PRO A 154 13.11 4.56 2.33
N TYR A 155 12.22 4.76 3.30
CA TYR A 155 12.55 5.41 4.56
C TYR A 155 13.51 4.55 5.41
N SER A 156 13.32 3.23 5.39
CA SER A 156 14.24 2.29 6.03
C SER A 156 15.45 2.02 5.14
N LYS A 157 16.65 2.13 5.72
CA LYS A 157 17.92 1.79 5.05
C LYS A 157 18.08 0.28 4.81
N LYS A 158 17.26 -0.56 5.45
CA LYS A 158 17.40 -2.02 5.41
C LYS A 158 16.76 -2.65 4.18
N ARG A 159 15.61 -2.13 3.71
CA ARG A 159 14.87 -2.73 2.60
C ARG A 159 13.88 -1.74 1.97
N GLY A 160 13.78 -1.76 0.65
CA GLY A 160 12.73 -1.06 -0.09
C GLY A 160 11.40 -1.81 -0.09
N LEU A 161 10.30 -1.10 0.08
CA LEU A 161 8.95 -1.67 0.01
C LEU A 161 8.58 -1.92 -1.45
N ILE A 162 8.16 -3.14 -1.75
CA ILE A 162 7.72 -3.59 -3.07
C ILE A 162 6.43 -4.37 -2.89
N LEU A 163 5.45 -4.07 -3.74
CA LEU A 163 4.17 -4.76 -3.83
C LEU A 163 4.03 -5.37 -5.21
N GLY A 164 3.80 -6.67 -5.25
CA GLY A 164 3.67 -7.45 -6.48
C GLY A 164 4.99 -7.70 -7.21
N SER A 165 4.89 -8.23 -8.43
CA SER A 165 6.04 -8.58 -9.28
C SER A 165 5.66 -8.43 -10.75
N THR A 166 6.63 -8.15 -11.62
CA THR A 166 6.44 -8.18 -13.08
C THR A 166 6.83 -9.51 -13.71
N SER A 167 7.49 -10.40 -12.94
CA SER A 167 8.02 -11.67 -13.45
C SER A 167 7.21 -12.88 -12.97
N GLU A 168 6.45 -12.71 -11.89
CA GLU A 168 5.68 -13.76 -11.24
C GLU A 168 4.30 -13.23 -10.87
N PRO A 169 3.27 -14.09 -10.83
CA PRO A 169 1.90 -13.70 -10.48
C PRO A 169 1.73 -13.52 -8.96
N ILE A 170 2.57 -12.67 -8.38
CA ILE A 170 2.57 -12.32 -6.96
C ILE A 170 1.91 -10.95 -6.82
N PHE A 171 0.95 -10.84 -5.90
CA PHE A 171 0.22 -9.60 -5.61
C PHE A 171 0.33 -9.17 -4.14
N THR A 172 1.24 -9.80 -3.39
CA THR A 172 1.51 -9.52 -1.98
C THR A 172 2.67 -8.55 -1.82
N GLY A 173 2.70 -7.89 -0.67
CA GLY A 173 3.79 -7.00 -0.31
C GLY A 173 4.99 -7.80 0.19
N ASN A 174 6.20 -7.28 -0.01
CA ASN A 174 7.42 -7.95 0.44
C ASN A 174 7.62 -7.94 1.99
N TRP A 175 6.60 -7.49 2.72
CA TRP A 175 6.51 -7.36 4.18
C TRP A 175 5.43 -8.27 4.80
N GLU A 176 4.67 -9.00 3.97
CA GLU A 176 3.77 -10.09 4.38
C GLU A 176 4.54 -11.41 4.39
#